data_AF-A0A7C3BFU4-F1
#
_entry.id   AF-A0A7C3BFU4-F1
#
_cell.length_a   1.000
_cell.length_b   1.000
_cell.length_c   1.000
_cell.angle_alpha   90.00
_cell.angle_beta   90.00
_cell.angle_gamma   90.00
#
_symmetry.space_group_name_H-M   'P 1'
#
loop_
_entity.id
_entity.type
_entity.pdbx_description
1 polymer ?
#
loop_
_entity_poly.entity_id
_entity_poly.type
_entity_poly.pdbx_seq_one_letter_code
_entity_poly.pdbx_strand_id
1 'polypeptide(L)'
;MTMIPVPLRWLTLGLSLGALAASIILLTTRYWIVRYGEDTVWLTRARSLAVFLLASGWGGVIAWRTLAFQPLLVALILTILLGVIALVDDAVLRIPNAMIILLLLWAGIQTVWLGQPSPSSALLGCLTGGAGFLFLAILGRGALGMGDVKLAGAIGALFGFPDALYALFWGVMLGGVAALYLLIARKAGLKSAFAYAPYLAAGAWILAMLGLWA
;
A
#
# COMPACT_ATOMS: atom_id res chain seq x y z
N MET A 1 24.56 33.15 5.90
CA MET A 1 23.62 32.11 5.45
C MET A 1 23.93 30.83 6.22
N THR A 2 23.18 30.54 7.29
CA THR A 2 23.39 29.36 8.13
C THR A 2 22.95 28.10 7.38
N MET A 3 23.91 27.28 7.00
CA MET A 3 23.66 25.99 6.36
C MET A 3 22.89 25.09 7.33
N ILE A 4 21.63 24.80 7.00
CA ILE A 4 20.82 23.82 7.71
C ILE A 4 21.58 22.47 7.69
N PRO A 5 21.69 21.74 8.82
CA PRO A 5 22.32 20.42 8.85
C PRO A 5 21.75 19.51 7.77
N VAL A 6 22.60 18.75 7.06
CA VAL A 6 22.19 17.84 5.97
C VAL A 6 20.98 16.97 6.35
N PRO A 7 20.91 16.37 7.56
CA PRO A 7 19.74 15.57 7.96
C PRO A 7 18.44 16.37 8.08
N LEU A 8 18.51 17.65 8.48
CA LEU A 8 17.34 18.49 8.69
C LEU A 8 16.72 18.96 7.36
N ARG A 9 17.53 19.12 6.30
CA ARG A 9 17.03 19.42 4.94
C ARG A 9 16.28 18.23 4.33
N TRP A 10 16.76 17.00 4.55
CA TRP A 10 16.07 15.80 4.09
C TRP A 10 14.77 15.57 4.85
N LEU A 11 14.76 15.81 6.16
CA LEU A 11 13.55 15.70 6.96
C LEU A 11 12.44 16.65 6.47
N THR A 12 12.76 17.94 6.26
CA THR A 12 11.77 18.92 5.77
C THR A 12 11.28 18.63 4.36
N LEU A 13 12.17 18.15 3.49
CA LEU A 13 11.80 17.68 2.15
C LEU A 13 10.86 16.47 2.23
N GLY A 14 11.19 15.47 3.04
CA GLY A 14 10.39 14.26 3.24
C GLY A 14 8.99 14.56 3.78
N LEU A 15 8.89 15.42 4.79
CA LEU A 15 7.61 15.87 5.35
C LEU A 15 6.76 16.58 4.27
N SER A 16 7.38 17.46 3.48
CA SER A 16 6.69 18.23 2.44
C SER A 16 6.19 17.35 1.29
N LEU A 17 7.03 16.42 0.81
CA LEU A 17 6.66 15.47 -0.23
C LEU A 17 5.63 14.46 0.26
N GLY A 18 5.68 14.07 1.54
CA GLY A 18 4.64 13.26 2.17
C GLY A 18 3.29 13.98 2.24
N ALA A 19 3.26 15.29 2.52
CA ALA A 19 2.04 16.08 2.47
C ALA A 19 1.48 16.21 1.03
N LEU A 20 2.35 16.33 0.03
CA LEU A 20 1.96 16.30 -1.37
C LEU A 20 1.37 14.94 -1.75
N ALA A 21 2.00 13.84 -1.34
CA ALA A 21 1.49 12.49 -1.53
C ALA A 21 0.10 12.32 -0.89
N ALA A 22 -0.10 12.85 0.33
CA ALA A 22 -1.41 12.84 0.98
C ALA A 22 -2.50 13.54 0.14
N SER A 23 -2.15 14.69 -0.46
CA SER A 23 -3.07 15.46 -1.30
C SER A 23 -3.50 14.65 -2.53
N ILE A 24 -2.54 13.99 -3.18
CA ILE A 24 -2.81 13.10 -4.32
C ILE A 24 -3.67 11.91 -3.89
N ILE A 25 -3.30 11.24 -2.79
CA ILE A 25 -4.06 10.10 -2.24
C ILE A 25 -5.52 10.49 -2.01
N LEU A 26 -5.78 11.61 -1.33
CA LEU A 26 -7.13 12.05 -0.99
C LEU A 26 -7.94 12.44 -2.23
N LEU A 27 -7.34 13.16 -3.18
CA LEU A 27 -8.02 13.54 -4.43
C LEU A 27 -8.38 12.32 -5.29
N THR A 28 -7.44 11.37 -5.44
CA THR A 28 -7.67 10.14 -6.22
C THR A 28 -8.65 9.21 -5.51
N THR A 29 -8.59 9.11 -4.18
CA THR A 29 -9.56 8.34 -3.38
C THR A 29 -10.97 8.92 -3.56
N ARG A 30 -11.12 10.24 -3.43
CA ARG A 30 -12.40 10.94 -3.65
C ARG A 30 -12.95 10.67 -5.04
N TYR A 31 -12.10 10.73 -6.07
CA TYR A 31 -12.48 10.43 -7.45
C TYR A 31 -13.08 9.02 -7.58
N TRP A 32 -12.43 8.00 -7.02
CA TRP A 32 -12.91 6.62 -7.10
C TRP A 32 -14.19 6.38 -6.32
N ILE A 33 -14.32 6.94 -5.11
CA ILE A 33 -15.54 6.82 -4.30
C ILE A 33 -16.75 7.36 -5.07
N VAL A 34 -16.63 8.58 -5.62
CA VAL A 34 -17.69 9.18 -6.46
C VAL A 34 -17.95 8.34 -7.71
N ARG A 35 -16.91 7.81 -8.36
CA ARG A 35 -17.06 6.98 -9.56
C ARG A 35 -17.79 5.65 -9.29
N TYR A 36 -17.70 5.12 -8.08
CA TYR A 36 -18.46 3.94 -7.68
C TYR A 36 -19.90 4.24 -7.23
N GLY A 37 -20.33 5.51 -7.28
CA GLY A 37 -21.69 5.93 -6.93
C GLY A 37 -21.90 6.08 -5.42
N GLU A 38 -20.82 6.12 -4.64
CA GLU A 38 -20.86 6.24 -3.19
C GLU A 38 -20.59 7.69 -2.75
N ASP A 39 -21.21 8.10 -1.65
CA ASP A 39 -21.06 9.45 -1.14
C ASP A 39 -19.71 9.65 -0.43
N THR A 40 -19.13 10.83 -0.64
CA THR A 40 -17.85 11.21 -0.01
C THR A 40 -17.96 11.51 1.49
N VAL A 41 -19.11 11.27 2.12
CA VAL A 41 -19.34 11.47 3.57
C VAL A 41 -18.33 10.68 4.41
N TRP A 42 -17.88 9.53 3.89
CA TRP A 42 -16.84 8.73 4.50
C TRP A 42 -15.49 9.49 4.64
N LEU A 43 -15.16 10.42 3.73
CA LEU A 43 -13.96 11.27 3.75
C LEU A 43 -14.14 12.49 4.66
N THR A 44 -14.24 12.26 5.97
CA THR A 44 -14.35 13.34 6.97
C THR A 44 -13.06 14.17 7.05
N ARG A 45 -13.18 15.42 7.53
CA ARG A 45 -12.01 16.28 7.80
C ARG A 45 -10.97 15.60 8.70
N ALA A 46 -11.43 14.85 9.70
CA ALA A 46 -10.56 14.13 10.61
C ALA A 46 -9.76 13.02 9.89
N ARG A 47 -10.41 12.26 9.00
CA ARG A 47 -9.73 11.23 8.18
C ARG A 47 -8.74 11.84 7.20
N SER A 48 -9.13 12.92 6.53
CA SER A 48 -8.22 13.65 5.64
C SER A 48 -7.00 14.16 6.41
N LEU A 49 -7.20 14.76 7.59
CA LEU A 49 -6.10 15.19 8.45
C LEU A 49 -5.21 14.02 8.88
N ALA A 50 -5.79 12.89 9.27
CA ALA A 50 -5.03 11.70 9.63
C ALA A 50 -4.17 11.22 8.45
N VAL A 51 -4.71 11.16 7.23
CA VAL A 51 -3.95 10.81 6.02
C VAL A 51 -2.81 11.81 5.78
N PHE A 52 -3.06 13.11 5.94
CA PHE A 52 -2.01 14.13 5.85
C PHE A 52 -0.89 13.92 6.85
N LEU A 53 -1.22 13.74 8.12
CA LEU A 53 -0.22 13.56 9.18
C LEU A 53 0.58 12.26 8.99
N LEU A 54 -0.10 11.16 8.66
CA LEU A 54 0.53 9.86 8.46
C LEU A 54 1.44 9.88 7.24
N ALA A 55 0.98 10.35 6.08
CA ALA A 55 1.79 10.40 4.87
C ALA A 55 2.95 11.40 4.98
N SER A 56 2.73 12.56 5.63
CA SER A 56 3.81 13.52 5.91
C SER A 56 4.86 12.91 6.83
N GLY A 57 4.45 12.36 7.97
CA GLY A 57 5.34 11.69 8.90
C GLY A 57 6.10 10.53 8.25
N TRP A 58 5.41 9.73 7.45
CA TRP A 58 6.01 8.63 6.68
C TRP A 58 7.07 9.13 5.69
N GLY A 59 6.78 10.17 4.92
CA GLY A 59 7.75 10.80 4.02
C GLY A 59 8.97 11.34 4.78
N GLY A 60 8.76 11.91 5.97
CA GLY A 60 9.84 12.34 6.87
C GLY A 60 10.72 11.17 7.35
N VAL A 61 10.10 10.06 7.77
CA VAL A 61 10.80 8.83 8.20
C VAL A 61 11.62 8.24 7.06
N ILE A 62 11.05 8.14 5.85
CA ILE A 62 11.75 7.66 4.66
C ILE A 62 12.96 8.54 4.39
N ALA A 63 12.76 9.86 4.30
CA ALA A 63 13.83 10.79 3.98
C ALA A 63 14.95 10.79 5.02
N TRP A 64 14.60 10.63 6.31
CA TRP A 64 15.57 10.50 7.38
C TRP A 64 16.40 9.22 7.29
N ARG A 65 15.78 8.09 6.88
CA ARG A 65 16.47 6.80 6.75
C ARG A 65 17.36 6.74 5.51
N THR A 66 16.88 7.23 4.38
CA THR A 66 17.58 7.05 3.10
C THR A 66 18.60 8.15 2.83
N LEU A 67 18.34 9.37 3.32
CA LEU A 67 19.13 10.58 3.03
C LEU A 67 19.42 10.76 1.52
N ALA A 68 18.52 10.26 0.67
CA ALA A 68 18.67 10.18 -0.77
C ALA A 68 17.33 10.35 -1.49
N PHE A 69 17.36 11.04 -2.63
CA PHE A 69 16.15 11.41 -3.37
C PHE A 69 15.49 10.24 -4.09
N GLN A 70 16.29 9.38 -4.72
CA GLN A 70 15.81 8.24 -5.51
C GLN A 70 14.96 7.25 -4.67
N PRO A 71 15.44 6.70 -3.53
CA PRO A 71 14.62 5.80 -2.71
C PRO A 71 13.44 6.53 -2.04
N LEU A 72 13.57 7.83 -1.74
CA LEU A 72 12.46 8.64 -1.25
C LEU A 72 11.33 8.74 -2.27
N LEU A 73 11.65 9.11 -3.52
CA LEU A 73 10.67 9.21 -4.61
C LEU A 73 9.96 7.87 -4.82
N VAL A 74 10.74 6.80 -4.80
CA VAL A 74 10.27 5.46 -5.06
C VAL A 74 9.30 4.96 -3.99
N ALA A 75 9.64 5.16 -2.71
CA ALA A 75 8.77 4.83 -1.59
C ALA A 75 7.50 5.71 -1.55
N LEU A 76 7.59 6.98 -1.96
CA LEU A 76 6.43 7.88 -2.04
C LEU A 76 5.45 7.47 -3.13
N ILE A 77 5.92 7.06 -4.32
CA ILE A 77 5.06 6.55 -5.39
C ILE A 77 4.33 5.29 -4.92
N LEU A 78 5.05 4.35 -4.28
CA LEU A 78 4.44 3.16 -3.69
C LEU A 78 3.37 3.55 -2.64
N THR A 79 3.68 4.53 -1.78
CA THR A 79 2.76 5.02 -0.75
C THR A 79 1.49 5.63 -1.34
N ILE A 80 1.61 6.38 -2.44
CA ILE A 80 0.45 6.95 -3.14
C ILE A 80 -0.45 5.84 -3.67
N LEU A 81 0.12 4.87 -4.40
CA LEU A 81 -0.65 3.80 -5.04
C LEU A 81 -1.33 2.91 -4.00
N LEU A 82 -0.59 2.43 -2.99
CA LEU A 82 -1.14 1.59 -1.93
C LEU A 82 -2.10 2.36 -1.02
N GLY A 83 -1.82 3.63 -0.74
CA GLY A 83 -2.69 4.49 0.07
C GLY A 83 -4.07 4.69 -0.58
N VAL A 84 -4.10 4.95 -1.88
CA VAL A 84 -5.38 5.03 -2.63
C VAL A 84 -6.11 3.70 -2.59
N ILE A 85 -5.42 2.59 -2.86
CA ILE A 85 -6.03 1.25 -2.84
C ILE A 85 -6.64 0.95 -1.46
N ALA A 86 -5.88 1.20 -0.38
CA ALA A 86 -6.32 0.98 0.98
C ALA A 86 -7.56 1.82 1.34
N LEU A 87 -7.55 3.13 1.05
CA LEU A 87 -8.66 4.01 1.42
C LEU A 87 -9.91 3.75 0.57
N VAL A 88 -9.77 3.40 -0.71
CA VAL A 88 -10.92 3.05 -1.55
C VAL A 88 -11.51 1.71 -1.09
N ASP A 89 -10.68 0.72 -0.75
CA ASP A 89 -11.15 -0.56 -0.21
C ASP A 89 -11.88 -0.39 1.13
N ASP A 90 -11.34 0.41 2.05
CA ASP A 90 -11.98 0.69 3.36
C ASP A 90 -13.29 1.50 3.22
N ALA A 91 -13.42 2.29 2.15
CA ALA A 91 -14.63 3.07 1.89
C ALA A 91 -15.73 2.26 1.18
N VAL A 92 -15.38 1.47 0.17
CA VAL A 92 -16.37 0.86 -0.76
C VAL A 92 -16.17 -0.63 -1.01
N LEU A 93 -15.22 -1.29 -0.33
CA LEU A 93 -14.89 -2.72 -0.48
C LEU A 93 -14.62 -3.13 -1.94
N ARG A 94 -13.94 -2.25 -2.68
CA ARG A 94 -13.55 -2.47 -4.07
C ARG A 94 -12.14 -1.95 -4.32
N ILE A 95 -11.40 -2.71 -5.10
CA ILE A 95 -10.06 -2.31 -5.56
C ILE A 95 -10.14 -1.95 -7.05
N PRO A 96 -9.86 -0.70 -7.44
CA PRO A 96 -9.88 -0.31 -8.84
C PRO A 96 -8.82 -1.04 -9.66
N ASN A 97 -9.23 -1.71 -10.75
CA ASN A 97 -8.28 -2.39 -11.66
C ASN A 97 -7.21 -1.44 -12.20
N ALA A 98 -7.55 -0.17 -12.41
CA ALA A 98 -6.58 0.85 -12.84
C ALA A 98 -5.45 1.04 -11.83
N MET A 99 -5.74 1.01 -10.52
CA MET A 99 -4.70 1.14 -9.49
C MET A 99 -3.78 -0.09 -9.45
N ILE A 100 -4.32 -1.29 -9.69
CA ILE A 100 -3.52 -2.52 -9.84
C ILE A 100 -2.59 -2.41 -11.06
N ILE A 101 -3.10 -1.95 -12.20
CA ILE A 101 -2.30 -1.76 -13.41
C ILE A 101 -1.18 -0.75 -13.16
N LEU A 102 -1.47 0.38 -12.50
CA LEU A 102 -0.44 1.36 -12.14
C LEU A 102 0.60 0.77 -11.17
N LEU A 103 0.19 -0.08 -10.24
CA LEU A 103 1.09 -0.75 -9.31
C LEU A 103 2.02 -1.75 -10.03
N LEU A 104 1.49 -2.51 -11.00
CA LEU A 104 2.27 -3.40 -11.86
C LEU A 104 3.22 -2.63 -12.79
N LEU A 105 2.76 -1.53 -13.37
CA LEU A 105 3.59 -0.65 -14.17
C LEU A 105 4.74 -0.09 -13.33
N TRP A 106 4.45 0.32 -12.10
CA TRP A 106 5.45 0.79 -11.16
C TRP A 106 6.47 -0.30 -10.79
N ALA A 107 6.03 -1.54 -10.56
CA ALA A 107 6.93 -2.68 -10.35
C ALA A 107 7.87 -2.92 -11.55
N GLY A 108 7.34 -2.83 -12.78
CA GLY A 108 8.14 -2.93 -14.00
C GLY A 108 9.16 -1.80 -14.14
N ILE A 109 8.76 -0.55 -13.84
CA ILE A 109 9.66 0.60 -13.85
C ILE A 109 10.78 0.41 -12.84
N GLN A 110 10.50 -0.04 -11.62
CA GLN A 110 11.54 -0.32 -10.63
C GLN A 110 12.51 -1.40 -11.08
N THR A 111 11.98 -2.49 -11.66
CA THR A 111 12.80 -3.59 -12.18
C THR A 111 13.81 -3.07 -13.20
N VAL A 112 13.39 -2.17 -14.10
CA VAL A 112 14.26 -1.59 -15.14
C VAL A 112 15.18 -0.49 -14.60
N TRP A 113 14.66 0.38 -13.73
CA TRP A 113 15.36 1.57 -13.27
C TRP A 113 16.32 1.30 -12.11
N LEU A 114 15.92 0.43 -11.18
CA LEU A 114 16.67 0.07 -9.97
C LEU A 114 17.40 -1.27 -10.12
N GLY A 115 17.05 -2.08 -11.13
CA GLY A 115 17.57 -3.44 -11.28
C GLY A 115 17.08 -4.42 -10.22
N GLN A 116 16.08 -4.02 -9.42
CA GLN A 116 15.55 -4.77 -8.29
C GLN A 116 14.02 -4.63 -8.23
N PRO A 117 13.27 -5.74 -8.03
CA PRO A 117 13.72 -7.12 -8.14
C PRO A 117 14.11 -7.49 -9.59
N SER A 118 14.79 -8.62 -9.81
CA SER A 118 15.06 -9.09 -11.17
C SER A 118 13.75 -9.43 -11.91
N PRO A 119 13.67 -9.34 -13.26
CA PRO A 119 12.44 -9.64 -13.98
C PRO A 119 11.86 -11.04 -13.70
N SER A 120 12.73 -12.03 -13.52
CA SER A 120 12.33 -13.40 -13.17
C SER A 120 11.82 -13.47 -11.73
N SER A 121 12.47 -12.78 -10.78
CA SER A 121 12.00 -12.70 -9.39
C SER A 121 10.66 -11.96 -9.30
N ALA A 122 10.48 -10.84 -10.02
CA ALA A 122 9.22 -10.12 -10.13
C ALA A 122 8.09 -11.02 -10.66
N LEU A 123 8.35 -11.75 -11.74
CA LEU A 123 7.37 -12.67 -12.32
C LEU A 123 7.01 -13.79 -11.34
N LEU A 124 8.01 -14.41 -10.70
CA LEU A 124 7.79 -15.45 -9.70
C LEU A 124 7.03 -14.90 -8.48
N GLY A 125 7.36 -13.71 -8.01
CA GLY A 125 6.66 -13.04 -6.92
C GLY A 125 5.20 -12.77 -7.28
N CYS A 126 4.94 -12.30 -8.50
CA CYS A 126 3.58 -12.07 -9.01
C CYS A 126 2.76 -13.36 -9.05
N LEU A 127 3.34 -14.43 -9.62
CA LEU A 127 2.70 -15.73 -9.71
C LEU A 127 2.46 -16.35 -8.33
N THR A 128 3.45 -16.33 -7.45
CA THR A 128 3.34 -16.92 -6.10
C THR A 128 2.35 -16.15 -5.23
N GLY A 129 2.40 -14.81 -5.22
CA GLY A 129 1.46 -13.98 -4.48
C GLY A 129 0.02 -14.12 -5.01
N GLY A 130 -0.14 -14.00 -6.32
CA GLY A 130 -1.46 -14.14 -6.97
C GLY A 130 -2.05 -15.54 -6.84
N ALA A 131 -1.28 -16.60 -7.12
CA ALA A 131 -1.75 -17.97 -7.01
C ALA A 131 -2.03 -18.37 -5.56
N GLY A 132 -1.18 -17.94 -4.60
CA GLY A 132 -1.39 -18.18 -3.18
C GLY A 132 -2.71 -17.58 -2.70
N PHE A 133 -2.98 -16.31 -3.05
CA PHE A 133 -4.22 -15.64 -2.69
C PHE A 133 -5.43 -16.20 -3.44
N LEU A 134 -5.27 -16.61 -4.71
CA LEU A 134 -6.32 -17.28 -5.47
C LEU A 134 -6.70 -18.61 -4.81
N PHE A 135 -5.70 -19.39 -4.38
CA PHE A 135 -5.92 -20.63 -3.65
C PHE A 135 -6.68 -20.39 -2.34
N LEU A 136 -6.31 -19.36 -1.58
CA LEU A 136 -7.04 -18.95 -0.37
C LEU A 136 -8.48 -18.51 -0.68
N ALA A 137 -8.71 -17.77 -1.77
CA ALA A 137 -10.04 -17.34 -2.19
C ALA A 137 -10.95 -18.54 -2.53
N ILE A 138 -10.40 -19.56 -3.20
CA ILE A 138 -11.12 -20.79 -3.55
C ILE A 138 -11.45 -21.59 -2.28
N LEU A 139 -10.46 -21.81 -1.40
CA LEU A 139 -10.67 -22.55 -0.15
C LEU A 139 -11.64 -21.84 0.80
N GLY A 140 -11.54 -20.53 0.88
CA GLY A 140 -12.42 -19.67 1.67
C GLY A 140 -13.83 -19.52 1.07
N ARG A 141 -14.16 -20.25 0.00
CA ARG A 141 -15.47 -20.21 -0.70
C ARG A 141 -15.87 -18.77 -1.10
N GLY A 142 -14.90 -18.00 -1.57
CA GLY A 142 -15.12 -16.61 -1.98
C GLY A 142 -15.14 -15.59 -0.84
N ALA A 143 -14.70 -15.95 0.38
CA ALA A 143 -14.53 -15.01 1.48
C ALA A 143 -13.52 -13.89 1.17
N LEU A 144 -12.56 -14.16 0.27
CA LEU A 144 -11.57 -13.19 -0.19
C LEU A 144 -11.96 -12.62 -1.56
N GLY A 145 -11.85 -11.31 -1.74
CA GLY A 145 -12.18 -10.65 -3.00
C GLY A 145 -11.15 -10.91 -4.08
N MET A 146 -11.59 -11.02 -5.34
CA MET A 146 -10.67 -11.09 -6.49
C MET A 146 -9.80 -9.83 -6.66
N GLY A 147 -10.19 -8.72 -6.02
CA GLY A 147 -9.33 -7.53 -5.90
C GLY A 147 -8.07 -7.81 -5.08
N ASP A 148 -8.19 -8.51 -3.95
CA ASP A 148 -7.08 -8.84 -3.06
C ASP A 148 -6.11 -9.81 -3.71
N VAL A 149 -6.62 -10.76 -4.49
CA VAL A 149 -5.81 -11.69 -5.29
C VAL A 149 -4.92 -10.93 -6.29
N LYS A 150 -5.50 -9.95 -6.99
CA LYS A 150 -4.76 -9.10 -7.92
C LYS A 150 -3.76 -8.20 -7.21
N LEU A 151 -4.14 -7.65 -6.06
CA LEU A 151 -3.25 -6.84 -5.23
C LEU A 151 -2.06 -7.66 -4.71
N ALA A 152 -2.29 -8.89 -4.26
CA ALA A 152 -1.23 -9.79 -3.81
C ALA A 152 -0.26 -10.13 -4.95
N GLY A 153 -0.77 -10.37 -6.16
CA GLY A 153 0.07 -10.52 -7.35
C GLY A 153 0.88 -9.25 -7.66
N ALA A 154 0.27 -8.06 -7.56
CA ALA A 154 0.96 -6.80 -7.82
C ALA A 154 2.04 -6.47 -6.76
N ILE A 155 1.76 -6.73 -5.48
CA ILE A 155 2.75 -6.67 -4.39
C ILE A 155 3.86 -7.69 -4.65
N GLY A 156 3.50 -8.88 -5.13
CA GLY A 156 4.45 -9.92 -5.51
C GLY A 156 5.40 -9.50 -6.62
N ALA A 157 4.90 -8.83 -7.67
CA ALA A 157 5.73 -8.24 -8.71
C ALA A 157 6.67 -7.16 -8.18
N LEU A 158 6.21 -6.39 -7.19
CA LEU A 158 6.93 -5.24 -6.64
C LEU A 158 8.17 -5.64 -5.85
N PHE A 159 8.06 -6.66 -4.99
CA PHE A 159 9.15 -7.10 -4.14
C PHE A 159 9.90 -8.31 -4.71
N GLY A 160 9.28 -9.06 -5.62
CA GLY A 160 9.85 -10.27 -6.21
C GLY A 160 9.92 -11.43 -5.23
N PHE A 161 10.24 -12.62 -5.73
CA PHE A 161 10.47 -13.80 -4.89
C PHE A 161 11.91 -13.81 -4.32
N PRO A 162 12.12 -14.16 -3.03
CA PRO A 162 11.12 -14.61 -2.05
C PRO A 162 10.46 -13.48 -1.25
N ASP A 163 10.91 -12.24 -1.40
CA ASP A 163 10.56 -11.12 -0.52
C ASP A 163 9.07 -10.78 -0.49
N ALA A 164 8.39 -10.98 -1.62
CA ALA A 164 6.94 -10.94 -1.75
C ALA A 164 6.21 -11.74 -0.66
N LEU A 165 6.73 -12.92 -0.29
CA LEU A 165 6.11 -13.76 0.74
C LEU A 165 6.18 -13.10 2.11
N TYR A 166 7.25 -12.35 2.43
CA TYR A 166 7.33 -11.62 3.69
C TYR A 166 6.37 -10.44 3.74
N ALA A 167 6.23 -9.68 2.65
CA ALA A 167 5.24 -8.60 2.57
C ALA A 167 3.82 -9.13 2.76
N LEU A 168 3.47 -10.20 2.04
CA LEU A 168 2.16 -10.82 2.13
C LEU A 168 1.93 -11.47 3.49
N PHE A 169 2.93 -12.13 4.07
CA PHE A 169 2.84 -12.69 5.41
C PHE A 169 2.48 -11.63 6.46
N TRP A 170 3.19 -10.49 6.48
CA TRP A 170 2.87 -9.40 7.39
C TRP A 170 1.47 -8.84 7.13
N GLY A 171 1.08 -8.70 5.85
CA GLY A 171 -0.27 -8.26 5.50
C GLY A 171 -1.35 -9.21 6.00
N VAL A 172 -1.14 -10.52 5.86
CA VAL A 172 -2.08 -11.55 6.31
C VAL A 172 -2.18 -11.57 7.83
N MET A 173 -1.07 -11.46 8.54
CA MET A 173 -1.06 -11.41 10.01
C MET A 173 -1.84 -10.18 10.52
N LEU A 174 -1.57 -8.99 9.95
CA LEU A 174 -2.27 -7.77 10.34
C LEU A 174 -3.78 -7.84 10.03
N GLY A 175 -4.15 -8.34 8.86
CA GLY A 175 -5.55 -8.53 8.47
C GLY A 175 -6.26 -9.54 9.36
N GLY A 176 -5.59 -10.64 9.73
CA GLY A 176 -6.11 -11.64 10.66
C GLY A 176 -6.35 -11.08 12.06
N VAL A 177 -5.40 -10.31 12.60
CA VAL A 177 -5.55 -9.64 13.91
C VAL A 177 -6.71 -8.65 13.89
N ALA A 178 -6.86 -7.87 12.82
CA ALA A 178 -7.96 -6.92 12.70
C ALA A 178 -9.33 -7.60 12.53
N ALA A 179 -9.42 -8.65 11.72
CA ALA A 179 -10.63 -9.46 11.58
C ALA A 179 -11.04 -10.10 12.91
N LEU A 180 -10.06 -10.64 13.66
CA LEU A 180 -10.29 -11.21 14.99
C LEU A 180 -10.79 -10.14 15.98
N TYR A 181 -10.18 -8.95 15.98
CA TYR A 181 -10.63 -7.83 16.81
C TYR A 181 -12.07 -7.43 16.50
N LEU A 182 -12.45 -7.32 15.22
CA LEU A 182 -13.82 -6.98 14.83
C LEU A 182 -14.84 -8.04 15.27
N LEU A 183 -14.46 -9.32 15.23
CA LEU A 183 -15.30 -10.43 15.69
C LEU A 183 -15.48 -10.41 17.21
N ILE A 184 -14.39 -10.25 17.97
CA ILE A 184 -14.42 -10.20 19.45
C ILE A 184 -15.19 -8.96 19.93
N ALA A 185 -14.96 -7.80 19.29
CA ALA A 185 -15.67 -6.56 19.59
C ALA A 185 -17.14 -6.57 19.12
N ARG A 186 -17.59 -7.66 18.48
CA ARG A 186 -18.93 -7.83 17.89
C ARG A 186 -19.32 -6.71 16.91
N LYS A 187 -18.32 -6.11 16.26
CA LYS A 187 -18.50 -5.07 15.24
C LYS A 187 -18.70 -5.66 13.84
N ALA A 188 -18.34 -6.94 13.66
CA ALA A 188 -18.58 -7.70 12.44
C ALA A 188 -18.95 -9.15 12.79
N GLY A 189 -19.76 -9.80 11.93
CA GLY A 189 -20.04 -11.23 12.01
C GLY A 189 -19.12 -12.03 11.09
N LEU A 190 -19.18 -13.36 11.18
CA LEU A 190 -18.39 -14.27 10.34
C LEU A 190 -18.68 -14.17 8.83
N LYS A 191 -19.81 -13.55 8.44
CA LYS A 191 -20.21 -13.34 7.05
C LYS A 191 -20.11 -11.87 6.61
N SER A 192 -19.67 -10.98 7.49
CA SER A 192 -19.52 -9.57 7.15
C SER A 192 -18.34 -9.39 6.19
N ALA A 193 -18.54 -8.58 5.16
CA ALA A 193 -17.45 -8.19 4.28
C ALA A 193 -16.46 -7.28 5.02
N PHE A 194 -15.18 -7.41 4.70
CA PHE A 194 -14.07 -6.75 5.39
C PHE A 194 -13.03 -6.26 4.38
N ALA A 195 -12.54 -5.04 4.57
CA ALA A 195 -11.52 -4.43 3.74
C ALA A 195 -10.15 -5.07 4.04
N TYR A 196 -9.60 -5.85 3.11
CA TYR A 196 -8.34 -6.57 3.31
C TYR A 196 -7.14 -5.82 2.75
N ALA A 197 -7.35 -4.95 1.75
CA ALA A 197 -6.30 -4.22 1.07
C ALA A 197 -5.45 -3.31 1.99
N PRO A 198 -6.02 -2.62 3.01
CA PRO A 198 -5.23 -1.81 3.94
C PRO A 198 -4.14 -2.61 4.68
N TYR A 199 -4.43 -3.87 5.00
CA TYR A 199 -3.50 -4.72 5.71
C TYR A 199 -2.41 -5.27 4.79
N LEU A 200 -2.76 -5.62 3.55
CA LEU A 200 -1.77 -5.95 2.51
C LEU A 200 -0.83 -4.78 2.22
N ALA A 201 -1.37 -3.56 2.11
CA ALA A 201 -0.59 -2.33 1.97
C ALA A 201 0.36 -2.12 3.16
N ALA A 202 -0.10 -2.36 4.39
CA ALA A 202 0.73 -2.27 5.59
C ALA A 202 1.89 -3.28 5.56
N GLY A 203 1.65 -4.53 5.15
CA GLY A 203 2.70 -5.54 4.98
C GLY A 203 3.76 -5.11 3.95
N ALA A 204 3.32 -4.54 2.83
CA ALA A 204 4.22 -3.95 1.83
C ALA A 204 5.05 -2.78 2.37
N TRP A 205 4.46 -1.87 3.16
CA TRP A 205 5.19 -0.77 3.79
C TRP A 205 6.19 -1.24 4.85
N ILE A 206 5.85 -2.27 5.62
CA ILE A 206 6.76 -2.88 6.59
C ILE A 206 7.99 -3.43 5.87
N LEU A 207 7.79 -4.24 4.83
CA LEU A 207 8.90 -4.80 4.09
C LEU A 207 9.75 -3.73 3.40
N ALA A 208 9.10 -2.73 2.79
CA ALA A 208 9.78 -1.57 2.21
C ALA A 208 10.72 -0.89 3.22
N MET A 209 10.33 -0.76 4.48
CA MET A 209 11.19 -0.18 5.54
C MET A 209 12.30 -1.10 6.03
N LEU A 210 12.10 -2.42 5.95
CA LEU A 210 13.01 -3.40 6.53
C LEU A 210 14.22 -3.73 5.67
N GLY A 211 14.26 -3.40 4.37
CA GLY A 211 15.52 -3.57 3.63
C GLY A 211 15.52 -3.60 2.11
N LEU A 212 14.54 -3.05 1.38
CA LEU A 212 14.52 -3.16 -0.10
C LEU A 212 14.63 -1.82 -0.87
N TRP A 213 14.92 -0.72 -0.17
CA TRP A 213 15.24 0.57 -0.80
C TRP A 213 16.47 1.26 -0.17
N ALA A 214 17.37 0.48 0.45
CA ALA A 214 18.64 0.95 0.97
C ALA A 214 19.75 0.79 -0.07
#